data_AF-A0A4Q5WLV2-F1
#
_entry.id   AF-A0A4Q5WLV2-F1
#
_cell.length_a   1.000
_cell.length_b   1.000
_cell.length_c   1.000
_cell.angle_alpha   90.00
_cell.angle_beta   90.00
_cell.angle_gamma   90.00
#
_symmetry.space_group_name_H-M   'P 1'
#
loop_
_entity.id
_entity.type
_entity.pdbx_description
1 polymer ?
#
loop_
_entity_poly.entity_id
_entity_poly.type
_entity_poly.pdbx_seq_one_letter_code
_entity_poly.pdbx_strand_id
1 'polypeptide(L)'
;MQADFIQANNLPYAMASRYSSHNITSLMYLESAYKAGDLKLAGKLRGAIEKDLRDQKTYYDYLRNESEDMFSSEAREDYQNTILLEKILPAIVRQYDPAARQQAPENVTPPPAPSTAPAGGQ
;
A
#
# COMPACT_ATOMS: atom_id res chain seq x y z
N MET A 1 19.71 -31.72 8.31
CA MET A 1 19.07 -30.41 8.58
C MET A 1 18.59 -29.87 7.24
N GLN A 2 17.27 -29.90 7.02
CA GLN A 2 16.69 -29.25 5.85
C GLN A 2 16.56 -27.76 6.21
N ALA A 3 17.21 -26.89 5.43
CA ALA A 3 17.07 -25.45 5.63
C ALA A 3 15.70 -25.05 5.10
N ASP A 4 14.77 -24.72 6.00
CA ASP A 4 13.53 -24.05 5.64
C ASP A 4 13.88 -22.63 5.19
N PHE A 5 14.15 -22.48 3.89
CA PHE A 5 14.24 -21.18 3.25
C PHE A 5 12.94 -20.41 3.49
N ILE A 6 13.05 -19.11 3.75
CA ILE A 6 11.88 -18.24 3.96
C ILE A 6 10.96 -18.38 2.74
N GLN A 7 9.80 -19.00 2.95
CA GLN A 7 8.80 -19.15 1.89
C GLN A 7 8.12 -17.79 1.65
N ALA A 8 7.82 -17.47 0.39
CA ALA A 8 7.26 -16.16 0.02
C ALA A 8 5.88 -15.88 0.66
N ASN A 9 5.12 -16.93 1.03
CA ASN A 9 3.89 -16.85 1.81
C ASN A 9 4.11 -16.42 3.27
N ASN A 10 5.33 -16.59 3.80
CA ASN A 10 5.67 -16.25 5.19
C ASN A 10 6.12 -14.79 5.34
N LEU A 11 6.24 -14.05 4.23
CA LEU A 11 6.56 -12.63 4.26
C LEU A 11 5.27 -11.82 4.13
N PRO A 12 4.81 -11.14 5.20
CA PRO A 12 3.61 -10.33 5.13
C PRO A 12 3.83 -9.14 4.19
N TYR A 13 2.83 -8.87 3.35
CA TYR A 13 2.84 -7.75 2.40
C TYR A 13 2.62 -6.39 3.06
N ALA A 14 2.34 -6.32 4.35
CA ALA A 14 2.13 -5.10 5.13
C ALA A 14 2.36 -5.40 6.61
N MET A 15 2.95 -4.45 7.34
CA MET A 15 3.23 -4.57 8.77
C MET A 15 3.34 -3.19 9.43
N ALA A 16 2.93 -3.11 10.70
CA ALA A 16 3.28 -2.01 11.57
C ALA A 16 4.81 -1.84 11.67
N SER A 17 5.26 -0.60 11.54
CA SER A 17 6.68 -0.23 11.63
C SER A 17 6.82 1.26 11.90
N ARG A 18 8.01 1.64 12.39
CA ARG A 18 8.34 3.03 12.58
C ARG A 18 8.25 3.80 11.26
N TYR A 19 7.63 4.97 11.33
CA TYR A 19 7.33 5.84 10.21
C TYR A 19 6.57 5.16 9.07
N SER A 20 5.82 4.11 9.39
CA SER A 20 5.08 3.28 8.44
C SER A 20 5.95 2.73 7.28
N SER A 21 7.25 2.52 7.52
CA SER A 21 8.23 2.16 6.49
C SER A 21 7.86 0.90 5.68
N HIS A 22 7.35 -0.15 6.34
CA HIS A 22 6.87 -1.35 5.63
C HIS A 22 5.70 -1.04 4.69
N ASN A 23 4.68 -0.30 5.14
CA ASN A 23 3.57 0.07 4.25
C ASN A 23 4.00 1.00 3.12
N ILE A 24 4.97 1.89 3.34
CA ILE A 24 5.52 2.73 2.27
C ILE A 24 6.17 1.87 1.19
N THR A 25 7.01 0.90 1.56
CA THR A 25 7.60 -0.05 0.62
C THR A 25 6.52 -0.87 -0.09
N SER A 26 5.50 -1.31 0.62
CA SER A 26 4.39 -2.08 0.05
C SER A 26 3.53 -1.25 -0.91
N LEU A 27 3.36 0.05 -0.68
CA LEU A 27 2.68 0.96 -1.62
C LEU A 27 3.47 1.12 -2.92
N MET A 28 4.80 1.23 -2.85
CA MET A 28 5.66 1.23 -4.04
C MET A 28 5.56 -0.10 -4.81
N TYR A 29 5.46 -1.21 -4.08
CA TYR A 29 5.27 -2.52 -4.69
C TYR A 29 3.87 -2.66 -5.33
N LEU A 30 2.83 -2.14 -4.68
CA LEU A 30 1.48 -2.09 -5.22
C LEU A 30 1.43 -1.32 -6.55
N GLU A 31 2.04 -0.14 -6.58
CA GLU A 31 2.13 0.66 -7.80
C GLU A 31 2.86 -0.09 -8.92
N SER A 32 3.96 -0.77 -8.58
CA SER A 32 4.74 -1.59 -9.52
C SER A 32 3.93 -2.78 -10.04
N ALA A 33 3.18 -3.46 -9.18
CA ALA A 33 2.31 -4.58 -9.57
C ALA A 33 1.22 -4.14 -10.54
N TYR A 34 0.57 -2.99 -10.29
CA TYR A 34 -0.39 -2.43 -11.24
C TYR A 34 0.27 -2.05 -12.58
N LYS A 35 1.44 -1.40 -12.55
CA LYS A 35 2.18 -1.01 -13.77
C LYS A 35 2.62 -2.22 -14.61
N ALA A 36 2.92 -3.35 -13.95
CA ALA A 36 3.25 -4.61 -14.60
C ALA A 36 2.02 -5.41 -15.09
N GLY A 37 0.80 -4.97 -14.75
CA GLY A 37 -0.43 -5.66 -15.08
C GLY A 37 -0.73 -6.89 -14.22
N ASP A 38 0.02 -7.13 -13.13
CA ASP A 38 -0.24 -8.25 -12.20
C ASP A 38 -1.33 -7.86 -11.20
N LEU A 39 -2.59 -7.91 -11.66
CA LEU A 39 -3.75 -7.52 -10.86
C LEU A 39 -4.03 -8.47 -9.70
N LYS A 40 -3.60 -9.73 -9.80
CA LYS A 40 -3.76 -10.71 -8.70
C LYS A 40 -2.85 -10.34 -7.53
N LEU A 41 -1.60 -10.00 -7.82
CA LEU A 41 -0.66 -9.51 -6.82
C LEU A 41 -1.09 -8.14 -6.27
N ALA A 42 -1.52 -7.22 -7.14
CA ALA A 42 -2.01 -5.90 -6.72
C ALA A 42 -3.19 -6.03 -5.73
N GLY A 43 -4.13 -6.94 -5.97
CA GLY A 43 -5.23 -7.21 -5.05
C GLY A 43 -4.77 -7.70 -3.67
N LYS A 44 -3.77 -8.58 -3.63
CA LYS A 44 -3.17 -9.07 -2.36
C LYS A 44 -2.48 -7.93 -1.59
N LEU A 45 -1.65 -7.16 -2.29
CA LEU A 45 -0.93 -6.02 -1.71
C LEU A 45 -1.91 -4.99 -1.15
N ARG A 46 -2.87 -4.56 -1.96
CA ARG A 46 -3.90 -3.60 -1.56
C ARG A 46 -4.66 -4.07 -0.30
N GLY A 47 -5.13 -5.32 -0.30
CA GLY A 47 -5.87 -5.86 0.84
C GLY A 47 -5.04 -5.90 2.12
N ALA A 48 -3.78 -6.31 2.03
CA ALA A 48 -2.88 -6.35 3.18
C ALA A 48 -2.57 -4.95 3.72
N ILE A 49 -2.22 -4.00 2.85
CA ILE A 49 -1.90 -2.62 3.23
C ILE A 49 -3.12 -1.95 3.85
N GLU A 50 -4.29 -2.07 3.22
CA GLU A 50 -5.51 -1.44 3.73
C GLU A 50 -5.88 -2.00 5.11
N LYS A 51 -5.78 -3.32 5.30
CA LYS A 51 -6.03 -3.95 6.59
C LYS A 51 -5.08 -3.39 7.67
N ASP A 52 -3.78 -3.42 7.42
CA ASP A 52 -2.78 -2.99 8.40
C ASP A 52 -2.94 -1.50 8.78
N LEU A 53 -3.14 -0.62 7.78
CA LEU A 53 -3.36 0.81 8.04
C LEU A 53 -4.66 1.08 8.82
N ARG A 54 -5.73 0.30 8.60
CA ARG A 54 -6.98 0.41 9.36
C ARG A 54 -6.83 -0.08 10.80
N ASP A 55 -6.11 -1.18 10.99
CA ASP A 55 -5.83 -1.72 12.32
C ASP A 55 -5.00 -0.71 13.13
N GLN A 56 -3.95 -0.13 12.52
CA GLN A 56 -3.16 0.94 13.14
C GLN A 56 -4.00 2.20 13.43
N LYS A 57 -4.86 2.62 12.50
CA LYS A 57 -5.75 3.78 12.70
C LYS A 57 -6.65 3.56 13.93
N THR A 58 -7.21 2.37 14.06
CA THR A 58 -8.07 1.97 15.19
C THR A 58 -7.30 2.03 16.51
N TYR A 59 -6.05 1.56 16.52
CA TYR A 59 -5.18 1.65 17.69
C TYR A 59 -4.90 3.12 18.09
N TYR A 60 -4.55 3.97 17.13
CA TYR A 60 -4.30 5.38 17.43
C TYR A 60 -5.55 6.13 17.89
N ASP A 61 -6.72 5.81 17.34
CA ASP A 61 -8.00 6.37 17.81
C ASP A 61 -8.34 5.90 19.22
N TYR A 62 -8.03 4.64 19.56
CA TYR A 62 -8.13 4.15 20.94
C TYR A 62 -7.22 4.95 21.88
N LEU A 63 -5.93 5.12 21.54
CA LEU A 63 -5.01 5.91 22.38
C LEU A 63 -5.52 7.34 22.57
N ARG A 64 -6.02 7.98 21.51
CA ARG A 64 -6.56 9.34 21.56
C ARG A 64 -7.70 9.48 22.58
N ASN A 65 -8.53 8.45 22.71
CA ASN A 65 -9.69 8.48 23.60
C ASN A 65 -9.34 8.07 25.04
N GLU A 66 -8.39 7.15 25.23
CA GLU A 66 -8.11 6.54 26.53
C GLU A 66 -6.87 7.11 27.23
N SER A 67 -5.92 7.71 26.50
CA SER A 67 -4.68 8.26 27.07
C SER A 67 -4.05 9.32 26.17
N GLU A 68 -4.28 10.60 26.50
CA GLU A 68 -3.70 11.74 25.80
C GLU A 68 -2.16 11.73 25.80
N ASP A 69 -1.53 11.33 26.90
CA ASP A 69 -0.07 11.24 27.03
C ASP A 69 0.51 10.21 26.04
N MET A 70 -0.08 9.02 25.96
CA MET A 70 0.36 7.97 25.04
C MET A 70 0.05 8.33 23.59
N PHE A 71 -1.09 8.98 23.33
CA PHE A 71 -1.40 9.48 22.00
C PHE A 71 -0.38 10.55 21.56
N SER A 72 0.04 11.43 22.47
CA SER A 72 0.99 12.50 22.16
C SER A 72 2.34 11.97 21.66
N SER A 73 2.81 10.83 22.17
CA SER A 73 4.02 10.17 21.64
C SER A 73 3.81 9.53 20.26
N GLU A 74 2.58 9.16 19.92
CA GLU A 74 2.22 8.47 18.67
C GLU A 74 1.58 9.38 17.62
N ALA A 75 1.32 10.65 17.93
CA ALA A 75 0.56 11.56 17.07
C ALA A 75 1.18 11.72 15.67
N ARG A 76 2.51 11.61 15.56
CA ARG A 76 3.22 11.63 14.28
C ARG A 76 2.97 10.37 13.46
N GLU A 77 2.95 9.20 14.10
CA GLU A 77 2.70 7.92 13.44
C GLU A 77 1.23 7.84 12.98
N ASP A 78 0.28 8.30 13.80
CA ASP A 78 -1.15 8.43 13.42
C ASP A 78 -1.34 9.35 12.21
N TYR A 79 -0.69 10.52 12.20
CA TYR A 79 -0.75 11.46 11.07
C TYR A 79 -0.25 10.81 9.77
N GLN A 80 0.88 10.09 9.85
CA GLN A 80 1.44 9.39 8.69
C GLN A 80 0.52 8.26 8.23
N ASN A 81 0.06 7.42 9.15
CA ASN A 81 -0.88 6.34 8.86
C ASN A 81 -2.17 6.87 8.18
N THR A 82 -2.71 7.98 8.68
CA THR A 82 -3.89 8.64 8.12
C THR A 82 -3.64 9.14 6.69
N ILE A 83 -2.48 9.76 6.42
CA ILE A 83 -2.14 10.18 5.04
C ILE A 83 -2.07 8.97 4.11
N LEU A 84 -1.41 7.89 4.54
CA LEU A 84 -1.26 6.70 3.69
C LEU A 84 -2.62 6.06 3.40
N LEU A 85 -3.47 5.93 4.42
CA LEU A 85 -4.78 5.29 4.33
C LEU A 85 -5.78 6.11 3.49
N GLU A 86 -5.87 7.42 3.76
CA GLU A 86 -6.95 8.24 3.20
C GLU A 86 -6.56 8.95 1.91
N LYS A 87 -5.26 9.13 1.65
CA LYS A 87 -4.78 9.89 0.48
C LYS A 87 -3.98 9.04 -0.48
N ILE A 88 -2.90 8.42 0.00
CA ILE A 88 -1.93 7.78 -0.89
C ILE A 88 -2.46 6.47 -1.48
N LEU A 89 -2.95 5.55 -0.65
CA LEU A 89 -3.50 4.28 -1.13
C LEU A 89 -4.67 4.51 -2.11
N PRO A 90 -5.68 5.35 -1.81
CA PRO A 90 -6.75 5.65 -2.76
C PRO A 90 -6.25 6.31 -4.05
N ALA A 91 -5.25 7.19 -3.97
CA ALA A 91 -4.68 7.83 -5.16
C ALA A 91 -4.02 6.79 -6.09
N ILE A 92 -3.23 5.86 -5.55
CA ILE A 92 -2.63 4.76 -6.33
C ILE A 92 -3.72 3.91 -6.98
N VAL A 93 -4.73 3.49 -6.22
CA VAL A 93 -5.84 2.68 -6.74
C VAL A 93 -6.58 3.43 -7.86
N ARG A 94 -6.99 4.67 -7.63
CA ARG A 94 -7.67 5.48 -8.65
C ARG A 94 -6.82 5.64 -9.91
N GLN A 95 -5.52 5.85 -9.75
CA GLN A 95 -4.62 6.10 -10.87
C GLN A 95 -4.28 4.82 -11.63
N TYR A 96 -4.18 3.66 -10.99
CA TYR A 96 -3.58 2.47 -11.59
C TYR A 96 -4.49 1.24 -11.68
N ASP A 97 -5.57 1.16 -10.90
CA ASP A 97 -6.53 0.06 -10.96
C ASP A 97 -7.45 0.22 -12.19
N PRO A 98 -7.44 -0.72 -13.15
CA PRO A 98 -8.28 -0.63 -14.35
C PRO A 98 -9.77 -0.53 -14.04
N ALA A 99 -10.25 -1.19 -12.97
CA ALA A 99 -11.66 -1.14 -12.58
C ALA A 99 -12.04 0.23 -12.00
N ALA A 100 -11.13 0.87 -11.26
CA ALA A 100 -11.35 2.21 -10.73
C ALA A 100 -11.33 3.27 -11.85
N ARG A 101 -10.52 3.07 -12.89
CA ARG A 101 -10.48 3.97 -14.07
C ARG A 101 -11.75 3.92 -14.90
N GLN A 102 -12.37 2.74 -15.05
CA GLN A 102 -13.62 2.60 -15.80
C GLN A 102 -14.79 3.35 -15.16
N GLN A 103 -14.71 3.64 -13.86
CA GLN A 103 -15.72 4.41 -13.12
C GLN A 103 -15.38 5.91 -13.07
N ALA A 104 -14.19 6.32 -13.53
CA ALA A 104 -13.78 7.71 -13.56
C ALA A 104 -14.37 8.41 -14.80
N PRO A 105 -14.80 9.68 -14.69
CA PRO A 105 -15.26 10.44 -15.85
C PRO A 105 -14.16 10.50 -16.93
N GLU A 106 -14.53 10.38 -18.20
CA GLU A 106 -13.65 10.17 -19.38
C GLU A 106 -12.51 11.20 -19.56
N ASN A 107 -12.53 12.33 -18.83
CA ASN A 107 -11.54 13.40 -18.93
C ASN A 107 -10.27 13.20 -18.07
N VAL A 108 -10.08 12.05 -17.41
CA VAL A 108 -8.84 11.75 -16.68
C VAL A 108 -7.82 11.16 -17.65
N THR A 109 -6.77 11.93 -17.96
CA THR A 109 -5.70 11.50 -18.87
C THR A 109 -5.10 10.17 -18.39
N PRO A 110 -5.11 9.09 -19.21
CA PRO A 110 -4.52 7.83 -18.82
C PRO A 110 -3.00 8.01 -18.66
N PRO A 111 -2.36 7.32 -17.69
CA PRO A 111 -0.91 7.36 -17.57
C PRO A 111 -0.26 6.77 -18.82
N PRO A 112 0.98 7.17 -19.14
CA PRO A 112 1.71 6.62 -20.26
C PRO A 112 1.74 5.09 -20.17
N ALA A 113 1.48 4.43 -21.29
CA ALA A 113 1.57 2.98 -21.39
C ALA A 113 2.93 2.50 -20.85
N PRO A 114 2.98 1.34 -20.16
CA PRO A 114 4.26 0.77 -19.74
C PRO A 114 5.17 0.70 -20.97
N SER A 115 6.35 1.33 -20.86
CA SER A 115 7.36 1.29 -21.91
C SER A 115 7.73 -0.16 -22.12
N THR A 116 7.23 -0.75 -23.21
CA THR A 116 7.69 -2.06 -23.68
C THR A 116 9.11 -1.84 -24.21
N ALA A 117 10.09 -1.85 -23.31
CA ALA A 117 11.48 -2.00 -23.73
C ALA A 117 11.57 -3.33 -24.50
N PRO A 118 12.03 -3.33 -25.76
CA PRO A 118 12.16 -4.56 -26.51
C PRO A 118 13.19 -5.45 -25.80
N ALA A 119 12.77 -6.65 -25.45
CA ALA A 119 13.67 -7.72 -25.04
C ALA A 119 14.52 -8.12 -26.26
N GLY A 120 15.82 -7.89 -26.17
CA GLY A 120 16.81 -8.58 -27.01
C GLY A 120 17.22 -7.86 -28.29
N GLY A 121 18.51 -7.53 -28.35
CA GLY A 121 19.24 -7.18 -29.56
C GLY A 121 20.73 -7.36 -29.30
N GLN A 122 21.18 -8.61 -29.49
CA GLN A 122 22.53 -9.17 -29.65
C GLN A 122 23.74 -8.32 -29.24
#